data_AF-A0A1Y3E657-F1
#
_entry.id   AF-A0A1Y3E657-F1
#
_cell.length_a   1.000
_cell.length_b   1.000
_cell.length_c   1.000
_cell.angle_alpha   90.00
_cell.angle_beta   90.00
_cell.angle_gamma   90.00
#
_symmetry.space_group_name_H-M   'P 1'
#
loop_
_entity.id
_entity.type
_entity.pdbx_description
1 polymer ?
#
loop_
_entity_poly.entity_id
_entity_poly.type
_entity_poly.pdbx_seq_one_letter_code
_entity_poly.pdbx_strand_id
1 'polypeptide(L)' 'MNYNERIHFTDVRTMQQNLMESLHKGLPYPIITVTEYFAMEKAGFIWGRGYRLAGYYTDFILW' A
#
# COMPACT_ATOMS: atom_id res chain seq x y z
N MET A 1 -5.35 -20.92 -6.69
CA MET A 1 -4.52 -19.72 -6.42
C MET A 1 -5.35 -18.78 -5.56
N ASN A 2 -5.09 -18.71 -4.25
CA ASN A 2 -5.84 -17.86 -3.33
C ASN A 2 -4.82 -16.97 -2.62
N TYR A 3 -4.55 -15.80 -3.20
CA TYR A 3 -3.62 -14.81 -2.67
C TYR A 3 -4.43 -13.77 -1.88
N ASN A 4 -4.24 -13.69 -0.57
CA ASN A 4 -4.89 -12.72 0.31
C ASN A 4 -3.82 -11.88 1.03
N GLU A 5 -3.07 -11.11 0.26
CA GLU A 5 -2.01 -10.28 0.82
C GLU A 5 -2.61 -9.05 1.48
N ARG A 6 -2.25 -8.85 2.75
CA ARG A 6 -2.64 -7.68 3.53
C ARG A 6 -1.45 -6.77 3.66
N ILE A 7 -1.53 -5.61 3.02
CA ILE A 7 -0.48 -4.62 3.04
C ILE A 7 -0.96 -3.49 3.95
N HIS A 8 -0.25 -3.30 5.06
CA HIS A 8 -0.55 -2.24 6.00
C HIS A 8 0.16 -0.95 5.57
N PHE A 9 -0.62 0.13 5.43
CA PHE A 9 -0.17 1.40 4.86
C PHE A 9 0.12 2.48 5.91
N THR A 10 0.52 2.09 7.12
CA THR A 10 0.60 3.00 8.28
C THR A 10 1.69 4.08 8.14
N ASP A 11 2.81 3.77 7.47
CA ASP A 11 3.91 4.71 7.24
C ASP A 11 4.42 4.62 5.78
N VAL A 12 5.09 5.67 5.30
CA VAL A 12 5.66 5.71 3.94
C VAL A 12 6.84 4.75 3.81
N ARG A 13 7.68 4.67 4.84
CA ARG A 13 8.87 3.82 4.85
C ARG A 13 8.48 2.35 4.93
N THR A 14 7.48 2.02 5.75
CA THR A 14 6.96 0.66 5.86
C THR A 14 6.31 0.18 4.56
N MET A 15 5.68 1.07 3.79
CA MET A 15 5.16 0.75 2.45
C MET A 15 6.27 0.31 1.49
N GLN A 16 7.38 1.06 1.46
CA GLN A 16 8.51 0.76 0.60
C GLN A 16 9.20 -0.55 1.00
N GLN A 17 9.29 -0.82 2.30
CA GLN A 17 9.81 -2.08 2.83
C GLN A 17 8.88 -3.26 2.47
N ASN A 18 7.57 -3.12 2.64
CA ASN A 18 6.60 -4.15 2.26
C ASN A 18 6.64 -4.46 0.76
N LEU A 19 6.85 -3.44 -0.09
CA LEU A 19 7.05 -3.63 -1.52
C LEU A 19 8.35 -4.40 -1.81
N MET A 20 9.45 -4.07 -1.14
CA MET A 20 10.72 -4.80 -1.28
C MET A 20 10.61 -6.25 -0.82
N GLU A 21 9.95 -6.52 0.31
CA GLU A 21 9.69 -7.88 0.79
C GLU A 21 8.79 -8.66 -0.18
N SER A 22 7.81 -7.99 -0.78
CA SER A 22 6.93 -8.60 -1.78
C SER A 22 7.68 -8.94 -3.08
N LEU A 23 8.60 -8.06 -3.49
CA LEU A 23 9.50 -8.31 -4.62
C LEU A 23 10.41 -9.50 -4.34
N HIS A 24 10.98 -9.59 -3.14
CA HIS A 24 11.86 -10.68 -2.73
C HIS A 24 11.11 -12.02 -2.65
N LYS A 25 9.83 -12.02 -2.25
CA LYS A 25 8.98 -13.21 -2.24
C LYS A 25 8.61 -13.74 -3.62
N GLY A 26 8.84 -13.00 -4.70
CA GLY A 26 8.51 -13.44 -6.06
C GLY A 26 7.00 -13.54 -6.29
N LEU A 27 6.24 -12.59 -5.74
CA LEU A 27 4.78 -12.57 -5.88
C LEU A 27 4.33 -12.34 -7.33
N PRO A 28 3.09 -12.74 -7.67
CA PRO A 28 2.55 -12.51 -9.00
C PRO A 28 2.66 -11.04 -9.40
N TYR A 29 3.20 -10.80 -10.61
CA TYR A 29 3.37 -9.48 -11.21
C TYR A 29 2.21 -8.49 -10.96
N PRO A 30 0.92 -8.85 -11.13
CA PRO A 30 -0.18 -7.89 -10.93
C PRO A 30 -0.27 -7.33 -9.50
N ILE A 31 0.07 -8.09 -8.47
CA ILE A 31 -0.03 -7.62 -7.07
C ILE A 31 1.10 -6.64 -6.76
N ILE A 32 2.29 -6.91 -7.31
CA ILE A 32 3.45 -6.01 -7.19
C ILE A 32 3.16 -4.70 -7.89
N THR A 33 2.58 -4.73 -9.09
CA THR A 33 2.24 -3.50 -9.84
C THR A 33 1.26 -2.61 -9.07
N VAL A 34 0.20 -3.18 -8.48
CA VAL A 34 -0.75 -2.41 -7.67
C VAL A 34 -0.05 -1.81 -6.44
N THR A 35 0.77 -2.59 -5.75
CA THR A 35 1.53 -2.11 -4.58
C THR A 35 2.51 -1.00 -4.95
N GLU A 36 3.15 -1.10 -6.11
CA GLU A 36 4.07 -0.08 -6.65
C GLU A 36 3.33 1.23 -6.97
N TYR A 37 2.13 1.17 -7.55
CA TYR A 37 1.29 2.36 -7.77
C TYR A 37 0.90 3.08 -6.47
N PHE A 38 0.72 2.32 -5.38
CA PHE A 38 0.39 2.90 -4.08
C PHE A 38 1.62 3.44 -3.35
N ALA A 39 2.79 2.79 -3.51
CA ALA A 39 4.04 3.17 -2.87
C ALA A 39 4.73 4.34 -3.57
N MET A 40 4.70 4.36 -4.90
CA MET A 40 5.30 5.40 -5.72
C MET A 40 4.21 6.42 -6.01
N GLU A 41 4.31 7.62 -5.45
CA GLU A 41 3.46 8.79 -5.79
C GLU A 41 3.78 9.28 -7.22
N LYS A 42 3.78 8.37 -8.20
CA LYS A 42 4.17 8.63 -9.58
C LYS A 42 2.93 9.10 -10.35
N ALA A 43 3.11 10.15 -11.15
CA ALA A 43 2.08 10.76 -12.00
C ALA A 43 0.99 11.60 -11.29
N GLY A 44 1.29 12.21 -10.14
CA GLY A 44 0.37 13.20 -9.52
C GLY A 44 -0.88 12.62 -8.87
N PHE A 45 -1.00 11.28 -8.82
CA PHE A 45 -2.02 10.57 -8.08
C PHE A 45 -1.56 10.32 -6.64
N ILE A 46 -2.06 11.11 -5.70
CA ILE A 46 -1.67 11.12 -4.28
C ILE A 46 -2.44 10.06 -3.47
N TRP A 47 -2.72 8.89 -4.07
CA TRP A 47 -3.58 7.86 -3.46
C TRP A 47 -3.02 7.36 -2.13
N GLY A 48 -1.71 7.11 -2.05
CA GLY A 48 -1.08 6.63 -0.81
C GLY A 48 -1.29 7.56 0.38
N ARG A 49 -1.17 8.88 0.22
CA ARG A 49 -1.42 9.85 1.31
C ARG A 49 -2.91 10.08 1.54
N GLY A 50 -3.73 10.13 0.48
CA GLY A 50 -5.18 10.33 0.59
C GLY A 50 -5.87 9.21 1.36
N TYR A 51 -5.56 7.95 1.05
CA TYR A 51 -6.11 6.79 1.75
C TYR A 51 -5.68 6.71 3.22
N ARG A 52 -4.45 7.14 3.55
CA ARG A 52 -3.98 7.21 4.94
C ARG A 52 -4.76 8.23 5.75
N LEU A 53 -4.94 9.44 5.22
CA LEU A 53 -5.69 10.50 5.89
C LEU A 53 -7.16 10.10 6.07
N ALA A 54 -7.80 9.63 5.01
CA ALA A 54 -9.19 9.18 5.06
C ALA A 54 -9.36 8.03 6.06
N GLY A 55 -8.45 7.05 6.08
CA GLY A 55 -8.47 5.95 7.05
C GLY A 55 -8.34 6.43 8.49
N TYR A 56 -7.38 7.33 8.75
CA TYR A 56 -7.19 7.93 10.08
C TYR A 56 -8.43 8.68 10.56
N TYR A 57 -9.00 9.57 9.73
CA TYR A 57 -10.21 10.28 10.12
C TYR A 57 -11.43 9.37 10.29
N THR A 58 -11.56 8.34 9.45
CA THR A 58 -12.66 7.37 9.56
C THR A 58 -12.55 6.58 10.86
N ASP A 59 -11.35 6.10 11.22
CA ASP A 59 -11.10 5.40 12.48
C ASP A 59 -11.44 6.26 13.69
N PHE A 60 -11.06 7.54 13.66
CA PHE A 60 -11.43 8.53 14.69
C PHE A 60 -12.95 8.81 14.77
N ILE A 61 -13.68 8.69 13.66
CA ILE A 61 -15.13 8.93 13.62
C ILE A 61 -15.93 7.69 14.04
N LEU A 62 -15.38 6.49 13.82
CA LEU A 62 -16.02 5.22 14.14
C LEU A 62 -15.88 4.83 15.61
N TRP A 63 -14.90 5.41 16.31
CA TRP A 63 -14.62 5.20 17.72
C TRP A 63 -15.59 6.01 18.59
#